data_AF-A0A2V7T9C7-F1
#
_entry.id   AF-A0A2V7T9C7-F1
#
_cell.length_a   1.000
_cell.length_b   1.000
_cell.length_c   1.000
_cell.angle_alpha   90.00
_cell.angle_beta   90.00
_cell.angle_gamma   90.00
#
_symmetry.space_group_name_H-M   'P 1'
#
loop_
_entity.id
_entity.type
_entity.pdbx_description
1 polymer ?
#
loop_
_entity_poly.entity_id
_entity_poly.type
_entity_poly.pdbx_seq_one_letter_code
_entity_poly.pdbx_strand_id
1 'polypeptide(L)'
;GGSDYSAALIGASLSASEIQIWTDVSGVLTADPRIVRAARTIPRLSYAEAAELAYFGAKVLHPRTIQPAMDAGIPVRICNSHAPDDPGTLVTAEADIWPETVKAIAHKRGITIVQVASARMLGAYGFLRALFDVFERHHTAVDVVATSEVSVSLSVEETAALPQIVAELRRLGEVRVEPRRAVVCIVGEGLRATPGIAARVFDAIRDINVLLVSQGASQVNLTFVVNDAEVGEVVTRLHAALLERDRAPTSVAIPAARPRAGAPLDVCQLARQLIDIPSISGEEAAIARFLAEYLTDLGYRVALADAAPGRPNLFATTGAAPRVVLCTHLDTVPPFIGSHDDGEFIAGRGACDSKGILAAQIVAAERLRADGFAELGLLYVVDEEMGSLGARAANAHPRARECRYVIVGEPTENKLAVGCKGSLRATLRCSGTGGHSAYPERGTSAIDGLLHILTDLRAATWPVDDFFGATTFNIGIIGGGTRTNVLASEAKADLHFRLVTDVDVVRHQLEDIVADRAEIEYLSVTPPMRLTGMPGFQQCVVGFTTDVAHLGHWGAPLLLGPGSMLEAHTAHERIAKAELAGGVDLYVELVRSLIAGHVSTAANARTGKLPMPFTRGGTA
;
A
#
# COMPACT_ATOMS: atom_id res chain seq x y z
N GLY A 1 3.12 -30.12 22.41
CA GLY A 1 4.58 -29.96 22.41
C GLY A 1 5.28 -31.15 21.80
N GLY A 2 5.57 -32.19 22.60
CA GLY A 2 6.26 -33.40 22.12
C GLY A 2 5.47 -34.17 21.05
N SER A 3 4.14 -34.24 21.19
CA SER A 3 3.21 -34.81 20.21
C SER A 3 3.32 -34.16 18.83
N ASP A 4 3.34 -32.82 18.79
CA ASP A 4 3.26 -32.04 17.56
C ASP A 4 4.56 -32.17 16.78
N TYR A 5 5.70 -32.13 17.49
CA TYR A 5 7.01 -32.34 16.88
C TYR A 5 7.17 -33.77 16.35
N SER A 6 6.70 -34.79 17.08
CA SER A 6 6.68 -36.17 16.60
C SER A 6 5.80 -36.32 15.35
N ALA A 7 4.61 -35.70 15.32
CA ALA A 7 3.74 -35.71 14.15
C ALA A 7 4.40 -35.08 12.92
N ALA A 8 5.11 -33.96 13.09
CA ALA A 8 5.84 -33.31 12.01
C ALA A 8 6.99 -34.18 11.47
N LEU A 9 7.76 -34.82 12.35
CA LEU A 9 8.85 -35.73 11.94
C LEU A 9 8.32 -36.96 11.20
N ILE A 10 7.24 -37.57 11.69
CA ILE A 10 6.60 -38.72 11.05
C ILE A 10 6.01 -38.31 9.70
N GLY A 11 5.28 -37.18 9.65
CA GLY A 11 4.70 -36.65 8.41
C GLY A 11 5.76 -36.38 7.35
N ALA A 12 6.87 -35.75 7.74
CA ALA A 12 8.04 -35.53 6.86
C ALA A 12 8.64 -36.86 6.38
N SER A 13 8.81 -37.85 7.28
CA SER A 13 9.38 -39.16 6.92
C SER A 13 8.50 -39.97 5.97
N LEU A 14 7.18 -39.75 6.03
CA LEU A 14 6.19 -40.44 5.19
C LEU A 14 5.82 -39.64 3.93
N SER A 15 6.38 -38.44 3.72
CA SER A 15 5.97 -37.51 2.68
C SER A 15 4.45 -37.27 2.67
N ALA A 16 3.88 -37.04 3.87
CA ALA A 16 2.46 -36.82 4.04
C ALA A 16 1.97 -35.60 3.23
N SER A 17 0.73 -35.65 2.73
CA SER A 17 0.13 -34.53 2.00
C SER A 17 -0.29 -33.37 2.90
N GLU A 18 -0.53 -33.63 4.19
CA GLU A 18 -0.86 -32.63 5.21
C GLU A 18 -0.55 -33.20 6.61
N ILE A 19 -0.05 -32.37 7.53
CA ILE A 19 0.10 -32.70 8.96
C ILE A 19 -1.00 -31.95 9.73
N GLN A 20 -1.84 -32.67 10.47
CA GLN A 20 -2.89 -32.06 11.29
C GLN A 20 -2.54 -32.12 12.78
N ILE A 21 -2.53 -30.96 13.43
CA ILE A 21 -2.35 -30.82 14.86
C ILE A 21 -3.71 -30.50 15.47
N TRP A 22 -4.28 -31.47 16.19
CA TRP A 22 -5.58 -31.35 16.84
C TRP A 22 -5.42 -30.86 18.28
N THR A 23 -6.00 -29.70 18.60
CA THR A 23 -5.91 -29.02 19.89
C THR A 23 -7.30 -28.60 20.40
N ASP A 24 -7.36 -27.80 21.46
CA ASP A 24 -8.59 -27.26 22.07
C ASP A 24 -9.02 -25.89 21.52
N VAL A 25 -8.25 -25.33 20.57
CA VAL A 25 -8.51 -24.05 19.90
C VAL A 25 -8.69 -24.24 18.40
N SER A 26 -9.54 -23.40 17.79
CA SER A 26 -9.86 -23.42 16.35
C SER A 26 -8.82 -22.76 15.46
N GLY A 27 -7.54 -22.91 15.82
CA GLY A 27 -6.40 -22.36 15.09
C GLY A 27 -5.53 -21.39 15.90
N VAL A 28 -4.60 -20.72 15.22
CA VAL A 28 -3.81 -19.62 15.76
C VAL A 28 -4.62 -18.33 15.68
N LEU A 29 -4.67 -17.58 16.78
CA LEU A 29 -5.45 -16.36 16.89
C LEU A 29 -4.61 -15.11 16.62
N THR A 30 -5.26 -14.01 16.23
CA THR A 30 -4.64 -12.70 15.97
C THR A 30 -3.98 -12.05 17.19
N ALA A 31 -4.40 -12.42 18.40
CA ALA A 31 -3.76 -12.06 19.67
C ALA A 31 -4.18 -13.06 20.77
N ASP A 32 -3.61 -12.94 21.97
CA ASP A 32 -4.02 -13.75 23.12
C ASP A 32 -5.48 -13.42 23.52
N PRO A 33 -6.41 -14.39 23.44
CA PRO A 33 -7.83 -14.16 23.69
C PRO A 33 -8.15 -13.80 25.14
N ARG A 34 -7.21 -14.03 26.07
CA ARG A 34 -7.32 -13.62 27.48
C ARG A 34 -7.07 -12.13 27.68
N ILE A 35 -6.36 -11.49 26.76
CA ILE A 35 -6.09 -10.04 26.75
C ILE A 35 -7.08 -9.34 25.81
N VAL A 36 -7.31 -9.92 24.63
CA VAL A 36 -8.10 -9.33 23.56
C VAL A 36 -9.30 -10.20 23.24
N ARG A 37 -10.49 -9.79 23.66
CA ARG A 37 -11.73 -10.55 23.38
C ARG A 37 -12.09 -10.60 21.89
N ALA A 38 -11.64 -9.63 21.11
CA ALA A 38 -11.87 -9.56 19.66
C ALA A 38 -10.87 -10.40 18.84
N ALA A 39 -9.99 -11.18 19.49
CA ALA A 39 -9.04 -12.05 18.81
C ALA A 39 -9.77 -13.07 17.94
N ARG A 40 -9.32 -13.23 16.70
CA ARG A 40 -9.95 -14.10 15.68
C ARG A 40 -8.97 -15.15 15.15
N THR A 41 -9.48 -16.28 14.68
CA THR A 41 -8.66 -17.29 14.00
C THR A 41 -8.06 -16.73 12.73
N ILE A 42 -6.76 -16.96 12.54
CA ILE A 42 -6.04 -16.64 11.32
C ILE A 42 -6.21 -17.81 10.36
N PRO A 43 -6.82 -17.63 9.17
CA PRO A 43 -7.09 -18.75 8.27
C PRO A 43 -5.81 -19.39 7.72
N ARG A 44 -4.80 -18.57 7.40
CA ARG A 44 -3.57 -18.97 6.70
C ARG A 44 -2.34 -18.21 7.21
N LEU A 45 -1.24 -18.93 7.41
CA LEU A 45 0.06 -18.40 7.83
C LEU A 45 1.18 -18.99 6.96
N SER A 46 2.28 -18.26 6.75
CA SER A 46 3.50 -18.89 6.25
C SER A 46 4.25 -19.60 7.37
N TYR A 47 5.15 -20.53 7.02
CA TYR A 47 6.02 -21.19 7.99
C TYR A 47 6.81 -20.20 8.85
N ALA A 48 7.30 -19.11 8.24
CA ALA A 48 8.03 -18.07 8.94
C ALA A 48 7.14 -17.36 9.97
N GLU A 49 5.94 -16.94 9.60
CA GLU A 49 4.99 -16.30 10.53
C GLU A 49 4.60 -17.23 11.68
N ALA A 50 4.32 -18.51 11.39
CA ALA A 50 3.97 -19.50 12.40
C ALA A 50 5.12 -19.78 13.38
N ALA A 51 6.37 -19.80 12.89
CA ALA A 51 7.55 -19.98 13.73
C ALA A 51 7.76 -18.80 14.69
N GLU A 52 7.59 -17.56 14.21
CA GLU A 52 7.67 -16.35 15.04
C GLU A 52 6.61 -16.34 16.14
N LEU A 53 5.36 -16.66 15.78
CA LEU A 53 4.26 -16.74 16.73
C LEU A 53 4.49 -17.83 17.79
N ALA A 54 4.94 -19.01 17.37
CA ALA A 54 5.27 -20.09 18.30
C ALA A 54 6.40 -19.70 19.27
N TYR A 55 7.39 -18.94 18.80
CA TYR A 55 8.53 -18.51 19.62
C TYR A 55 8.13 -17.43 20.64
N PHE A 56 7.37 -16.42 20.21
CA PHE A 56 7.05 -15.24 21.02
C PHE A 56 5.72 -15.30 21.78
N GLY A 57 5.05 -16.45 21.84
CA GLY A 57 4.03 -16.70 22.86
C GLY A 57 2.66 -17.17 22.38
N ALA A 58 2.45 -17.43 21.08
CA ALA A 58 1.27 -18.16 20.62
C ALA A 58 1.43 -19.65 20.99
N LYS A 59 0.94 -20.03 22.18
CA LYS A 59 1.09 -21.38 22.79
C LYS A 59 0.30 -22.50 22.08
N VAL A 60 0.11 -22.40 20.78
CA VAL A 60 -0.64 -23.36 19.95
C VAL A 60 0.30 -24.39 19.33
N LEU A 61 1.53 -23.99 19.00
CA LEU A 61 2.54 -24.85 18.40
C LEU A 61 3.86 -24.73 19.14
N HIS A 62 4.62 -25.82 19.18
CA HIS A 62 6.00 -25.76 19.64
C HIS A 62 6.90 -25.24 18.51
N PRO A 63 7.87 -24.34 18.77
CA PRO A 63 8.71 -23.75 17.72
C PRO A 63 9.41 -24.78 16.82
N ARG A 64 9.83 -25.92 17.39
CA ARG A 64 10.47 -27.01 16.65
C ARG A 64 9.53 -27.79 15.72
N THR A 65 8.22 -27.65 15.87
CA THR A 65 7.21 -28.40 15.08
C THR A 65 7.16 -27.93 13.62
N ILE A 66 7.41 -26.65 13.36
CA ILE A 66 7.30 -26.10 12.00
C ILE A 66 8.47 -26.53 11.10
N GLN A 67 9.69 -26.65 11.65
CA GLN A 67 10.89 -26.88 10.86
C GLN A 67 10.84 -28.15 9.99
N PRO A 68 10.48 -29.35 10.50
CA PRO A 68 10.43 -30.55 9.67
C PRO A 68 9.40 -30.47 8.54
N ALA A 69 8.26 -29.81 8.80
CA ALA A 69 7.21 -29.61 7.80
C ALA A 69 7.65 -28.61 6.73
N MET A 70 8.35 -27.55 7.12
CA MET A 70 8.94 -26.57 6.20
C MET A 70 10.00 -27.20 5.28
N ASP A 71 10.93 -27.97 5.85
CA ASP A 71 12.00 -28.63 5.09
C ASP A 71 11.45 -29.62 4.05
N ALA A 72 10.32 -30.27 4.37
CA ALA A 72 9.63 -31.21 3.49
C ALA A 72 8.55 -30.55 2.60
N GLY A 73 8.26 -29.26 2.77
CA GLY A 73 7.20 -28.55 2.05
C GLY A 73 5.77 -29.03 2.37
N ILE A 74 5.54 -29.62 3.54
CA ILE A 74 4.26 -30.23 3.93
C ILE A 74 3.38 -29.22 4.68
N PRO A 75 2.15 -28.93 4.21
CA PRO A 75 1.22 -28.06 4.92
C PRO A 75 0.90 -28.57 6.33
N VAL A 76 0.83 -27.66 7.30
CA VAL A 76 0.43 -27.98 8.68
C VAL A 76 -0.90 -27.31 8.99
N ARG A 77 -1.92 -28.08 9.40
CA ARG A 77 -3.22 -27.53 9.82
C ARG A 77 -3.38 -27.65 11.33
N ILE A 78 -3.78 -26.56 11.97
CA ILE A 78 -4.20 -26.56 13.38
C ILE A 78 -5.72 -26.71 13.41
N CYS A 79 -6.21 -27.80 14.02
CA CYS A 79 -7.62 -28.17 14.10
C CYS A 79 -8.13 -28.15 15.54
N ASN A 80 -9.44 -28.01 15.74
CA ASN A 80 -10.07 -28.09 17.05
C ASN A 80 -10.79 -29.43 17.26
N SER A 81 -10.38 -30.17 18.28
CA SER A 81 -11.00 -31.44 18.68
C SER A 81 -12.43 -31.30 19.21
N HIS A 82 -12.81 -30.11 19.71
CA HIS A 82 -14.16 -29.80 20.19
C HIS A 82 -15.07 -29.18 19.11
N ALA A 83 -14.48 -28.72 17.99
CA ALA A 83 -15.20 -28.19 16.84
C ALA A 83 -14.60 -28.75 15.53
N PRO A 84 -14.85 -30.02 15.20
CA PRO A 84 -14.15 -30.72 14.10
C PRO A 84 -14.41 -30.14 12.71
N ASP A 85 -15.52 -29.41 12.56
CA ASP A 85 -15.91 -28.77 11.29
C ASP A 85 -15.25 -27.39 11.11
N ASP A 86 -14.55 -26.86 12.13
CA ASP A 86 -13.86 -25.58 12.01
C ASP A 86 -12.66 -25.70 11.04
N PRO A 87 -12.49 -24.76 10.10
CA PRO A 87 -11.46 -24.84 9.07
C PRO A 87 -10.03 -24.72 9.62
N GLY A 88 -9.90 -24.20 10.84
CA GLY A 88 -8.63 -24.04 11.54
C GLY A 88 -7.70 -23.01 10.91
N THR A 89 -6.41 -23.14 11.22
CA THR A 89 -5.33 -22.36 10.58
C THR A 89 -4.48 -23.29 9.74
N LEU A 90 -4.28 -22.96 8.47
CA LEU A 90 -3.38 -23.67 7.57
C LEU A 90 -2.03 -22.94 7.45
N VAL A 91 -0.94 -23.65 7.68
CA VAL A 91 0.43 -23.15 7.58
C VAL A 91 1.11 -23.72 6.34
N THR A 92 1.60 -22.86 5.44
CA THR A 92 2.19 -23.24 4.13
C THR A 92 3.48 -22.48 3.81
N ALA A 93 4.15 -22.84 2.70
CA ALA A 93 5.36 -22.14 2.22
C ALA A 93 5.05 -20.71 1.75
N GLU A 94 3.96 -20.56 0.99
CA GLU A 94 3.46 -19.28 0.53
C GLU A 94 2.33 -18.82 1.45
N ALA A 95 2.39 -17.57 1.91
CA ALA A 95 1.24 -16.91 2.48
C ALA A 95 0.49 -16.11 1.40
N ASP A 96 -0.80 -15.91 1.61
CA ASP A 96 -1.51 -14.87 0.88
C ASP A 96 -0.91 -13.51 1.27
N ILE A 97 -0.64 -12.66 0.28
CA ILE A 97 -0.39 -11.24 0.51
C ILE A 97 -1.70 -10.68 1.07
N TRP A 98 -1.76 -10.60 2.40
CA TRP A 98 -2.90 -10.02 3.07
C TRP A 98 -2.94 -8.52 2.73
N PRO A 99 -4.13 -7.92 2.50
CA PRO A 99 -4.26 -6.48 2.24
C PRO A 99 -3.68 -5.60 3.37
N GLU A 100 -3.40 -6.22 4.52
CA GLU A 100 -2.82 -5.60 5.70
C GLU A 100 -1.65 -6.47 6.17
N THR A 101 -0.43 -5.94 6.04
CA THR A 101 0.86 -6.56 6.34
C THR A 101 0.99 -7.19 7.74
N VAL A 102 0.08 -6.90 8.67
CA VAL A 102 0.07 -7.43 10.06
C VAL A 102 -1.01 -8.51 10.18
N LYS A 103 -0.65 -9.71 10.65
CA LYS A 103 -1.60 -10.81 10.88
C LYS A 103 -1.83 -11.11 12.35
N ALA A 104 -0.84 -10.88 13.21
CA ALA A 104 -0.92 -11.25 14.61
C ALA A 104 -0.02 -10.42 15.51
N ILE A 105 -0.36 -10.39 16.79
CA ILE A 105 0.42 -9.78 17.87
C ILE A 105 0.64 -10.85 18.94
N ALA A 106 1.89 -11.28 19.09
CA ALA A 106 2.33 -12.18 20.14
C ALA A 106 3.04 -11.40 21.25
N HIS A 107 3.10 -12.00 22.43
CA HIS A 107 3.82 -11.41 23.55
C HIS A 107 4.37 -12.48 24.50
N LYS A 108 5.53 -12.18 25.10
CA LYS A 108 6.22 -13.03 26.07
C LYS A 108 6.56 -12.22 27.33
N ARG A 109 5.99 -12.63 28.46
CA ARG A 109 6.13 -11.99 29.78
C ARG A 109 7.31 -12.53 30.57
N GLY A 110 7.70 -11.82 31.63
CA GLY A 110 8.72 -12.30 32.57
C GLY A 110 10.15 -12.26 32.03
N ILE A 111 10.40 -11.42 31.03
CA ILE A 111 11.72 -11.24 30.41
C ILE A 111 12.57 -10.28 31.24
N THR A 112 13.87 -10.55 31.31
CA THR A 112 14.85 -9.65 31.91
C THR A 112 15.75 -9.07 30.82
N ILE A 113 15.95 -7.75 30.83
CA ILE A 113 16.84 -7.08 29.90
C ILE A 113 18.21 -6.86 30.55
N VAL A 114 19.26 -7.25 29.85
CA VAL A 114 20.66 -7.02 30.21
C VAL A 114 21.24 -6.04 29.21
N GLN A 115 21.63 -4.86 29.68
CA GLN A 115 22.29 -3.84 28.88
C GLN A 115 23.76 -3.78 29.25
N VAL A 116 24.63 -3.77 28.24
CA VAL A 116 26.08 -3.63 28.39
C VAL A 116 26.52 -2.42 27.60
N ALA A 117 26.99 -1.38 28.28
CA ALA A 117 27.54 -0.16 27.67
C ALA A 117 29.07 -0.16 27.77
N SER A 118 29.76 0.09 26.65
CA SER A 118 31.21 0.13 26.58
C SER A 118 31.69 1.00 25.44
N ALA A 119 32.37 2.11 25.75
CA ALA A 119 33.05 2.93 24.74
C ALA A 119 34.15 2.15 23.98
N ARG A 120 34.62 1.03 24.54
CA ARG A 120 35.57 0.12 23.89
C ARG A 120 34.98 -0.63 22.70
N MET A 121 33.67 -0.55 22.47
CA MET A 121 33.01 -1.16 21.32
C MET A 121 33.22 -0.34 20.03
N LEU A 122 33.49 0.96 20.14
CA LEU A 122 33.78 1.84 19.00
C LEU A 122 35.04 1.39 18.26
N GLY A 123 34.88 0.93 17.01
CA GLY A 123 35.98 0.52 16.15
C GLY A 123 36.70 -0.77 16.58
N ALA A 124 36.24 -1.45 17.63
CA ALA A 124 36.83 -2.69 18.11
C ALA A 124 36.15 -3.91 17.49
N TYR A 125 36.94 -4.93 17.17
CA TYR A 125 36.45 -6.24 16.73
C TYR A 125 36.36 -7.21 17.91
N GLY A 126 35.46 -8.19 17.82
CA GLY A 126 35.35 -9.29 18.80
C GLY A 126 34.54 -8.99 20.07
N PHE A 127 34.07 -7.77 20.29
CA PHE A 127 33.25 -7.43 21.48
C PHE A 127 31.96 -8.26 21.56
N LEU A 128 31.20 -8.35 20.46
CA LEU A 128 29.97 -9.13 20.42
C LEU A 128 30.24 -10.63 20.66
N ARG A 129 31.33 -11.18 20.10
CA ARG A 129 31.76 -12.55 20.38
C ARG A 129 32.02 -12.73 21.88
N ALA A 130 32.88 -11.89 22.47
CA ALA A 130 33.23 -12.00 23.88
C ALA A 130 32.00 -11.87 24.80
N LEU A 131 31.01 -11.05 24.39
CA LEU A 131 29.74 -10.91 25.07
C LEU A 131 28.91 -12.22 24.98
N PHE A 132 28.73 -12.78 23.78
CA PHE A 132 27.95 -14.01 23.60
C PHE A 132 28.63 -15.26 24.17
N ASP A 133 29.97 -15.31 24.19
CA ASP A 133 30.76 -16.36 24.83
C ASP A 133 30.43 -16.48 26.34
N VAL A 134 30.03 -15.37 27.00
CA VAL A 134 29.58 -15.41 28.40
C VAL A 134 28.26 -16.17 28.51
N PHE A 135 27.27 -15.84 27.68
CA PHE A 135 25.96 -16.49 27.70
C PHE A 135 26.05 -17.97 27.33
N GLU A 136 26.93 -18.32 26.38
CA GLU A 136 27.20 -19.70 25.98
C GLU A 136 27.75 -20.54 27.14
N ARG A 137 28.75 -20.05 27.89
CA ARG A 137 29.33 -20.74 29.05
C ARG A 137 28.29 -21.08 30.14
N HIS A 138 27.28 -20.23 30.26
CA HIS A 138 26.19 -20.39 31.23
C HIS A 138 24.94 -21.02 30.64
N HIS A 139 25.01 -21.55 29.40
CA HIS A 139 23.90 -22.18 28.69
C HIS A 139 22.60 -21.35 28.72
N THR A 140 22.73 -20.02 28.64
CA THR A 140 21.60 -19.09 28.73
C THR A 140 21.26 -18.57 27.34
N ALA A 141 20.05 -18.88 26.88
CA ALA A 141 19.55 -18.40 25.60
C ALA A 141 19.27 -16.89 25.64
N VAL A 142 19.55 -16.21 24.52
CA VAL A 142 19.22 -14.81 24.29
C VAL A 142 18.19 -14.74 23.17
N ASP A 143 17.07 -14.04 23.41
CA ASP A 143 15.94 -14.00 22.48
C ASP A 143 16.05 -12.82 21.50
N VAL A 144 16.06 -11.61 22.06
CA VAL A 144 16.05 -10.34 21.34
C VAL A 144 17.32 -9.56 21.65
N VAL A 145 17.95 -9.04 20.60
CA VAL A 145 19.17 -8.24 20.66
C VAL A 145 18.93 -6.90 19.96
N ALA A 146 19.41 -5.82 20.58
CA ALA A 146 19.54 -4.51 19.95
C ALA A 146 20.90 -3.92 20.27
N THR A 147 21.54 -3.30 19.28
CA THR A 147 22.89 -2.75 19.41
C THR A 147 22.93 -1.30 18.98
N SER A 148 23.85 -0.55 19.59
CA SER A 148 24.35 0.75 19.10
C SER A 148 25.87 0.68 18.98
N GLU A 149 26.51 1.80 18.64
CA GLU A 149 27.97 1.92 18.54
C GLU A 149 28.70 1.64 19.86
N VAL A 150 28.01 1.83 20.99
CA VAL A 150 28.60 1.76 22.34
C VAL A 150 27.80 0.91 23.32
N SER A 151 26.71 0.26 22.89
CA SER A 151 25.89 -0.54 23.80
C SER A 151 25.22 -1.73 23.13
N VAL A 152 24.94 -2.75 23.92
CA VAL A 152 24.21 -3.95 23.53
C VAL A 152 23.14 -4.23 24.57
N SER A 153 21.90 -4.37 24.13
CA SER A 153 20.75 -4.76 24.96
C SER A 153 20.29 -6.15 24.55
N LEU A 154 20.12 -7.02 25.53
CA LEU A 154 19.84 -8.44 25.35
C LEU A 154 18.65 -8.82 26.24
N SER A 155 17.79 -9.69 25.76
CA SER A 155 16.73 -10.29 26.59
C SER A 155 17.08 -11.71 26.98
N VAL A 156 16.82 -12.03 28.24
CA VAL A 156 16.96 -13.38 28.82
C VAL A 156 15.70 -13.75 29.59
N GLU A 157 15.29 -15.01 29.44
CA GLU A 157 14.17 -15.59 30.16
C GLU A 157 14.66 -16.37 31.39
N GLU A 158 15.64 -17.25 31.21
CA GLU A 158 16.26 -18.00 32.32
C GLU A 158 17.20 -17.09 33.11
N THR A 159 16.97 -17.00 34.42
CA THR A 159 17.68 -16.06 35.30
C THR A 159 18.53 -16.75 36.36
N ALA A 160 18.55 -18.08 36.42
CA ALA A 160 19.33 -18.84 37.41
C ALA A 160 20.84 -18.53 37.38
N ALA A 161 21.40 -18.34 36.18
CA ALA A 161 22.83 -18.02 35.99
C ALA A 161 23.09 -16.50 35.82
N LEU A 162 22.06 -15.65 35.92
CA LEU A 162 22.17 -14.23 35.65
C LEU A 162 23.18 -13.51 36.55
N PRO A 163 23.28 -13.78 37.87
CA PRO A 163 24.29 -13.15 38.71
C PRO A 163 25.74 -13.41 38.24
N GLN A 164 26.03 -14.64 37.79
CA GLN A 164 27.33 -15.06 37.28
C GLN A 164 27.63 -14.40 35.93
N ILE A 165 26.63 -14.39 35.02
CA ILE A 165 26.70 -13.70 33.73
C ILE A 165 27.01 -12.21 33.93
N VAL A 166 26.29 -11.53 34.82
CA VAL A 166 26.51 -10.10 35.10
C VAL A 166 27.91 -9.84 35.65
N ALA A 167 28.42 -10.71 36.53
CA ALA A 167 29.78 -10.58 37.06
C ALA A 167 30.86 -10.66 35.97
N GLU A 168 30.67 -11.51 34.96
CA GLU A 168 31.57 -11.62 33.81
C GLU A 168 31.41 -10.46 32.82
N LEU A 169 30.18 -10.07 32.50
CA LEU A 169 29.89 -8.96 31.59
C LEU A 169 30.42 -7.62 32.12
N ARG A 170 30.50 -7.43 33.43
CA ARG A 170 31.11 -6.24 34.06
C ARG A 170 32.59 -6.05 33.69
N ARG A 171 33.27 -7.10 33.24
CA ARG A 171 34.65 -6.99 32.70
C ARG A 171 34.66 -6.37 31.31
N LEU A 172 33.56 -6.46 30.56
CA LEU A 172 33.38 -5.98 29.20
C LEU A 172 32.79 -4.55 29.15
N GLY A 173 31.97 -4.15 30.13
CA GLY A 173 31.41 -2.80 30.19
C GLY A 173 30.56 -2.53 31.45
N GLU A 174 29.91 -1.38 31.49
CA GLU A 174 28.88 -1.09 32.49
C GLU A 174 27.65 -1.97 32.20
N VAL A 175 27.17 -2.71 33.20
CA VAL A 175 26.05 -3.64 33.04
C VAL A 175 24.85 -3.16 33.84
N ARG A 176 23.70 -3.03 33.18
CA ARG A 176 22.40 -2.76 33.80
C ARG A 176 21.46 -3.94 33.57
N VAL A 177 20.68 -4.27 34.58
CA VAL A 177 19.73 -5.38 34.55
C VAL A 177 18.36 -4.86 34.91
N GLU A 178 17.39 -5.10 34.03
CA GLU A 178 16.02 -4.66 34.17
C GLU A 178 15.07 -5.85 34.14
N PRO A 179 14.62 -6.35 35.31
CA PRO A 179 13.65 -7.44 35.38
C PRO A 179 12.22 -6.94 35.09
N ARG A 180 11.28 -7.87 34.96
CA ARG A 180 9.83 -7.61 34.77
C ARG A 180 9.57 -6.79 33.50
N ARG A 181 10.14 -7.25 32.40
CA ARG A 181 9.88 -6.76 31.05
C ARG A 181 9.10 -7.81 30.27
N ALA A 182 8.58 -7.38 29.14
CA ALA A 182 7.92 -8.26 28.20
C ALA A 182 8.29 -7.89 26.77
N VAL A 183 8.40 -8.92 25.94
CA VAL A 183 8.57 -8.79 24.51
C VAL A 183 7.18 -8.77 23.88
N VAL A 184 6.96 -7.80 22.99
CA VAL A 184 5.80 -7.73 22.10
C VAL A 184 6.30 -7.89 20.69
N CYS A 185 5.73 -8.83 19.95
CA CYS A 185 6.13 -9.18 18.60
C CYS A 185 4.93 -9.04 17.67
N ILE A 186 5.06 -8.18 16.67
CA ILE A 186 4.08 -8.00 15.61
C ILE A 186 4.52 -8.87 14.45
N VAL A 187 3.63 -9.73 13.96
CA VAL A 187 3.93 -10.74 12.94
C VAL A 187 3.07 -10.53 11.70
N GLY A 188 3.71 -10.60 10.54
CA GLY A 188 3.08 -10.63 9.23
C GLY A 188 4.08 -10.38 8.11
N GLU A 189 3.81 -10.87 6.91
CA GLU A 189 4.72 -10.71 5.77
C GLU A 189 4.81 -9.27 5.24
N GLY A 190 6.02 -8.82 4.93
CA GLY A 190 6.27 -7.54 4.28
C GLY A 190 6.38 -6.35 5.23
N LEU A 191 6.39 -6.56 6.56
CA LEU A 191 6.36 -5.48 7.57
C LEU A 191 7.47 -4.43 7.37
N ARG A 192 8.63 -4.88 6.89
CA ARG A 192 9.77 -4.00 6.60
C ARG A 192 9.61 -3.21 5.30
N ALA A 193 8.91 -3.76 4.32
CA ALA A 193 8.76 -3.17 2.98
C ALA A 193 7.54 -2.26 2.87
N THR A 194 6.56 -2.38 3.79
CA THR A 194 5.35 -1.55 3.81
C THR A 194 5.58 -0.26 4.60
N PRO A 195 5.56 0.93 3.96
CA PRO A 195 5.66 2.20 4.66
C PRO A 195 4.48 2.42 5.62
N GLY A 196 4.72 3.14 6.72
CA GLY A 196 3.67 3.55 7.66
C GLY A 196 3.29 2.55 8.75
N ILE A 197 3.65 1.25 8.62
CA ILE A 197 3.35 0.25 9.67
C ILE A 197 4.03 0.61 10.98
N ALA A 198 5.34 0.87 10.97
CA ALA A 198 6.06 1.27 12.19
C ALA A 198 5.47 2.55 12.81
N ALA A 199 5.05 3.52 11.99
CA ALA A 199 4.40 4.74 12.47
C ALA A 199 3.08 4.42 13.19
N ARG A 200 2.21 3.58 12.60
CA ARG A 200 0.95 3.12 13.23
C ARG A 200 1.20 2.38 14.54
N VAL A 201 2.22 1.53 14.59
CA VAL A 201 2.60 0.78 15.80
C VAL A 201 2.95 1.75 16.92
N PHE A 202 3.89 2.66 16.68
CA PHE A 202 4.38 3.56 17.73
C PHE A 202 3.40 4.70 18.04
N ASP A 203 2.51 5.08 17.11
CA ASP A 203 1.43 6.03 17.41
C ASP A 203 0.37 5.43 18.34
N ALA A 204 0.01 4.14 18.14
CA ALA A 204 -0.96 3.43 18.99
C ALA A 204 -0.50 3.31 20.46
N ILE A 205 0.83 3.37 20.70
CA ILE A 205 1.44 3.27 22.03
C ILE A 205 2.31 4.49 22.36
N ARG A 206 1.98 5.66 21.81
CA ARG A 206 2.79 6.89 21.92
C ARG A 206 3.12 7.36 23.34
N ASP A 207 2.32 6.95 24.32
CA ASP A 207 2.44 7.25 25.75
C ASP A 207 3.13 6.13 26.54
N ILE A 208 3.53 5.04 25.89
CA ILE A 208 4.16 3.87 26.52
C ILE A 208 5.65 3.86 26.17
N ASN A 209 6.49 3.72 27.19
CA ASN A 209 7.93 3.73 27.00
C ASN A 209 8.43 2.41 26.40
N VAL A 210 9.07 2.49 25.24
CA VAL A 210 9.70 1.35 24.57
C VAL A 210 11.18 1.30 24.89
N LEU A 211 11.65 0.18 25.44
CA LEU A 211 13.04 0.02 25.93
C LEU A 211 13.98 -0.51 24.86
N LEU A 212 13.48 -1.40 24.00
CA LEU A 212 14.25 -2.07 22.96
C LEU A 212 13.36 -2.20 21.74
N VAL A 213 13.91 -1.89 20.56
CA VAL A 213 13.28 -2.19 19.28
C VAL A 213 14.25 -3.07 18.48
N SER A 214 13.72 -4.16 17.92
CA SER A 214 14.46 -5.08 17.07
C SER A 214 13.63 -5.36 15.82
N GLN A 215 14.14 -4.91 14.68
CA GLN A 215 13.63 -5.22 13.36
C GLN A 215 14.82 -5.74 12.55
N GLY A 216 14.94 -7.06 12.46
CA GLY A 216 16.06 -7.72 11.77
C GLY A 216 15.94 -7.69 10.25
N ALA A 217 16.74 -8.53 9.57
CA ALA A 217 16.58 -8.77 8.14
C ALA A 217 15.26 -9.50 7.80
N SER A 218 14.63 -10.11 8.80
CA SER A 218 13.30 -10.71 8.69
C SER A 218 12.29 -9.71 8.14
N GLN A 219 11.53 -10.14 7.14
CA GLN A 219 10.39 -9.37 6.63
C GLN A 219 9.10 -9.68 7.40
N VAL A 220 9.15 -10.61 8.36
CA VAL A 220 7.94 -11.18 8.98
C VAL A 220 7.65 -10.68 10.39
N ASN A 221 8.58 -9.95 11.04
CA ASN A 221 8.35 -9.46 12.40
C ASN A 221 8.85 -8.03 12.67
N LEU A 222 8.23 -7.39 13.67
CA LEU A 222 8.70 -6.18 14.35
C LEU A 222 8.56 -6.42 15.86
N THR A 223 9.67 -6.40 16.57
CA THR A 223 9.70 -6.78 17.99
C THR A 223 10.17 -5.61 18.84
N PHE A 224 9.53 -5.41 19.99
CA PHE A 224 9.97 -4.42 20.97
C PHE A 224 9.67 -4.83 22.39
N VAL A 225 10.29 -4.14 23.35
CA VAL A 225 10.21 -4.45 24.78
C VAL A 225 9.54 -3.32 25.55
N VAL A 226 8.58 -3.68 26.40
CA VAL A 226 7.83 -2.80 27.30
C VAL A 226 7.88 -3.30 28.75
N ASN A 227 7.34 -2.55 29.71
CA ASN A 227 7.16 -3.10 31.05
C ASN A 227 6.11 -4.20 31.04
N ASP A 228 6.33 -5.26 31.84
CA ASP A 228 5.40 -6.39 31.92
C ASP A 228 3.97 -5.95 32.32
N ALA A 229 3.87 -4.92 33.18
CA ALA A 229 2.60 -4.36 33.62
C ALA A 229 1.76 -3.75 32.47
N GLU A 230 2.41 -3.26 31.41
CA GLU A 230 1.77 -2.53 30.31
C GLU A 230 1.33 -3.45 29.16
N VAL A 231 1.79 -4.71 29.13
CA VAL A 231 1.55 -5.66 28.03
C VAL A 231 0.07 -5.80 27.66
N GLY A 232 -0.81 -5.85 28.66
CA GLY A 232 -2.24 -6.00 28.40
C GLY A 232 -2.78 -4.83 27.56
N GLU A 233 -2.47 -3.61 28.01
CA GLU A 233 -2.84 -2.38 27.32
C GLU A 233 -2.17 -2.25 25.95
N VAL A 234 -0.87 -2.53 25.86
CA VAL A 234 -0.10 -2.50 24.61
C VAL A 234 -0.72 -3.44 23.58
N VAL A 235 -0.94 -4.71 23.93
CA VAL A 235 -1.49 -5.71 23.00
C VAL A 235 -2.92 -5.34 22.60
N THR A 236 -3.75 -4.84 23.51
CA THR A 236 -5.11 -4.37 23.18
C THR A 236 -5.09 -3.17 22.23
N ARG A 237 -4.29 -2.13 22.50
CA ARG A 237 -4.22 -0.94 21.65
C ARG A 237 -3.66 -1.25 20.27
N LEU A 238 -2.62 -2.09 20.19
CA LEU A 238 -2.06 -2.52 18.93
C LEU A 238 -3.03 -3.41 18.15
N HIS A 239 -3.70 -4.35 18.82
CA HIS A 239 -4.70 -5.17 18.15
C HIS A 239 -5.82 -4.29 17.62
N ALA A 240 -6.31 -3.32 18.39
CA ALA A 240 -7.28 -2.34 17.92
C ALA A 240 -6.80 -1.55 16.69
N ALA A 241 -5.60 -0.97 16.76
CA ALA A 241 -5.06 -0.10 15.70
C ALA A 241 -4.64 -0.87 14.42
N LEU A 242 -4.28 -2.14 14.54
CA LEU A 242 -3.66 -2.92 13.46
C LEU A 242 -4.54 -4.04 12.91
N LEU A 243 -5.45 -4.58 13.73
CA LEU A 243 -6.17 -5.83 13.44
C LEU A 243 -7.69 -5.73 13.68
N GLU A 244 -8.14 -4.96 14.66
CA GLU A 244 -9.54 -4.54 14.80
C GLU A 244 -9.77 -3.32 13.93
N ARG A 245 -9.67 -3.53 12.62
CA ARG A 245 -10.63 -2.84 11.79
C ARG A 245 -11.98 -3.36 12.22
N ASP A 246 -12.73 -2.48 12.89
CA ASP A 246 -14.17 -2.43 12.71
C ASP A 246 -14.47 -2.89 11.28
N ARG A 247 -15.49 -3.75 11.12
CA ARG A 247 -16.33 -3.64 9.92
C ARG A 247 -16.36 -2.17 9.56
N ALA A 248 -15.75 -1.77 8.43
CA ALA A 248 -15.62 -0.38 7.97
C ALA A 248 -16.63 0.49 8.71
N PRO A 249 -16.19 1.33 9.67
CA PRO A 249 -16.91 1.59 10.89
C PRO A 249 -18.41 1.65 10.60
N THR A 250 -19.17 0.65 11.07
CA THR A 250 -20.64 0.70 11.01
C THR A 250 -21.18 1.90 11.80
N SER A 251 -20.29 2.65 12.45
CA SER A 251 -20.46 4.07 12.66
C SER A 251 -19.16 4.87 12.44
N VAL A 252 -18.75 5.13 11.18
CA VAL A 252 -18.54 6.55 10.87
C VAL A 252 -19.91 7.13 11.18
N ALA A 253 -20.01 8.23 11.90
CA ALA A 253 -21.26 8.97 11.83
C ALA A 253 -21.44 9.34 10.34
N ILE A 254 -22.03 8.43 9.56
CA ILE A 254 -22.46 8.67 8.20
C ILE A 254 -23.37 9.87 8.39
N PRO A 255 -22.98 11.05 7.88
CA PRO A 255 -23.70 12.27 8.20
C PRO A 255 -25.18 12.03 7.92
N ALA A 256 -26.01 12.22 8.95
CA ALA A 256 -27.39 11.74 9.02
C ALA A 256 -28.34 12.33 7.94
N ALA A 257 -27.84 13.23 7.11
CA ALA A 257 -28.56 13.78 5.97
C ALA A 257 -28.57 12.78 4.82
N ARG A 258 -29.45 11.78 4.91
CA ARG A 258 -29.84 10.99 3.75
C ARG A 258 -30.55 11.91 2.75
N PRO A 259 -30.21 11.84 1.45
CA PRO A 259 -30.89 12.64 0.46
C PRO A 259 -32.36 12.23 0.39
N ARG A 260 -33.27 13.21 0.36
CA ARG A 260 -34.66 12.94 -0.03
C ARG A 260 -34.73 13.00 -1.54
N ALA A 261 -35.28 11.95 -2.17
CA ALA A 261 -35.53 11.95 -3.61
C ALA A 261 -36.28 13.24 -4.03
N GLY A 262 -35.69 14.01 -4.96
CA GLY A 262 -36.25 15.27 -5.46
C GLY A 262 -35.88 16.54 -4.69
N ALA A 263 -35.10 16.46 -3.60
CA ALA A 263 -34.56 17.65 -2.92
C ALA A 263 -33.25 18.14 -3.60
N PRO A 264 -33.01 19.46 -3.67
CA PRO A 264 -31.76 19.99 -4.21
C PRO A 264 -30.56 19.54 -3.36
N LEU A 265 -29.53 19.03 -4.02
CA LEU A 265 -28.29 18.61 -3.38
C LEU A 265 -27.31 19.79 -3.26
N ASP A 266 -26.69 19.92 -2.09
CA ASP A 266 -25.57 20.85 -1.86
C ASP A 266 -24.25 20.11 -2.16
N VAL A 267 -23.54 20.57 -3.19
CA VAL A 267 -22.27 19.99 -3.63
C VAL A 267 -21.17 20.13 -2.57
N CYS A 268 -21.15 21.24 -1.82
CA CYS A 268 -20.16 21.50 -0.78
C CYS A 268 -20.38 20.56 0.40
N GLN A 269 -21.66 20.38 0.79
CA GLN A 269 -22.02 19.42 1.83
C GLN A 269 -21.60 18.01 1.40
N LEU A 270 -22.00 17.55 0.22
CA LEU A 270 -21.68 16.21 -0.28
C LEU A 270 -20.17 15.98 -0.37
N ALA A 271 -19.40 16.94 -0.89
CA ALA A 271 -17.94 16.84 -0.96
C ALA A 271 -17.33 16.60 0.42
N ARG A 272 -17.75 17.36 1.45
CA ARG A 272 -17.28 17.17 2.82
C ARG A 272 -17.62 15.78 3.36
N GLN A 273 -18.85 15.30 3.13
CA GLN A 273 -19.27 13.95 3.56
C GLN A 273 -18.37 12.87 2.94
N LEU A 274 -18.03 13.00 1.65
CA LEU A 274 -17.16 12.05 0.96
C LEU A 274 -15.71 12.14 1.48
N ILE A 275 -15.18 13.35 1.67
CA ILE A 275 -13.82 13.60 2.19
C ILE A 275 -13.65 12.93 3.56
N ASP A 276 -14.66 13.02 4.42
CA ASP A 276 -14.63 12.46 5.77
C ASP A 276 -14.69 10.92 5.82
N ILE A 277 -14.89 10.23 4.69
CA ILE A 277 -14.79 8.77 4.59
C ILE A 277 -13.37 8.41 4.13
N PRO A 278 -12.52 7.79 4.95
CA PRO A 278 -11.19 7.37 4.52
C PRO A 278 -11.28 6.40 3.34
N SER A 279 -10.46 6.66 2.31
CA SER A 279 -10.35 5.82 1.12
C SER A 279 -8.96 5.93 0.54
N ILE A 280 -7.94 5.67 1.35
CA ILE A 280 -6.57 5.55 0.81
C ILE A 280 -6.55 4.37 -0.16
N SER A 281 -5.76 4.40 -1.24
CA SER A 281 -5.71 3.29 -2.21
C SER A 281 -5.51 1.94 -1.51
N GLY A 282 -6.46 1.02 -1.70
CA GLY A 282 -6.57 -0.25 -0.97
C GLY A 282 -7.71 -0.29 0.07
N GLU A 283 -8.29 0.85 0.43
CA GLU A 283 -9.30 1.01 1.49
C GLU A 283 -10.64 1.59 0.97
N GLU A 284 -10.93 1.44 -0.32
CA GLU A 284 -12.06 2.11 -0.99
C GLU A 284 -13.44 1.53 -0.65
N ALA A 285 -13.48 0.35 -0.02
CA ALA A 285 -14.72 -0.39 0.22
C ALA A 285 -15.77 0.38 1.05
N ALA A 286 -15.34 1.29 1.92
CA ALA A 286 -16.23 2.09 2.76
C ALA A 286 -16.95 3.15 1.94
N ILE A 287 -16.21 3.94 1.16
CA ILE A 287 -16.78 5.00 0.30
C ILE A 287 -17.63 4.39 -0.83
N ALA A 288 -17.21 3.27 -1.40
CA ALA A 288 -18.00 2.57 -2.43
C ALA A 288 -19.37 2.11 -1.89
N ARG A 289 -19.41 1.55 -0.68
CA ARG A 289 -20.67 1.14 -0.04
C ARG A 289 -21.55 2.32 0.32
N PHE A 290 -20.97 3.37 0.90
CA PHE A 290 -21.70 4.61 1.18
C PHE A 290 -22.33 5.19 -0.08
N LEU A 291 -21.56 5.33 -1.16
CA LEU A 291 -22.06 5.83 -2.44
C LEU A 291 -23.13 4.91 -3.05
N ALA A 292 -23.00 3.60 -2.88
CA ALA A 292 -23.98 2.66 -3.40
C ALA A 292 -25.34 2.82 -2.71
N GLU A 293 -25.35 2.96 -1.38
CA GLU A 293 -26.55 3.27 -0.61
C GLU A 293 -27.09 4.66 -0.98
N TYR A 294 -26.23 5.67 -1.01
CA TYR A 294 -26.60 7.06 -1.33
C TYR A 294 -27.26 7.19 -2.71
N LEU A 295 -26.68 6.57 -3.74
CA LEU A 295 -27.22 6.59 -5.10
C LEU A 295 -28.48 5.72 -5.23
N THR A 296 -28.59 4.64 -4.45
CA THR A 296 -29.82 3.84 -4.39
C THR A 296 -30.97 4.65 -3.77
N ASP A 297 -30.70 5.40 -2.70
CA ASP A 297 -31.68 6.31 -2.05
C ASP A 297 -32.12 7.44 -3.00
N LEU A 298 -31.23 7.88 -3.90
CA LEU A 298 -31.56 8.79 -5.01
C LEU A 298 -32.36 8.10 -6.13
N GLY A 299 -32.45 6.78 -6.17
CA GLY A 299 -33.22 6.01 -7.16
C GLY A 299 -32.42 5.53 -8.37
N TYR A 300 -31.09 5.46 -8.28
CA TYR A 300 -30.27 4.78 -9.29
C TYR A 300 -30.31 3.26 -9.13
N ARG A 301 -30.09 2.54 -10.23
CA ARG A 301 -29.73 1.12 -10.21
C ARG A 301 -28.23 1.00 -10.04
N VAL A 302 -27.79 0.53 -8.89
CA VAL A 302 -26.37 0.44 -8.54
C VAL A 302 -25.87 -0.99 -8.57
N ALA A 303 -24.67 -1.20 -9.09
CA ALA A 303 -23.91 -2.43 -8.99
C ALA A 303 -22.51 -2.14 -8.46
N LEU A 304 -22.04 -2.98 -7.53
CA LEU A 304 -20.66 -3.02 -7.08
C LEU A 304 -19.97 -4.21 -7.73
N ALA A 305 -18.76 -4.00 -8.25
CA ALA A 305 -17.95 -5.05 -8.88
C ALA A 305 -16.50 -4.95 -8.42
N ASP A 306 -16.00 -5.98 -7.74
CA ASP A 306 -14.64 -6.05 -7.25
C ASP A 306 -13.62 -6.07 -8.40
N ALA A 307 -12.76 -5.06 -8.45
CA ALA A 307 -11.60 -5.02 -9.33
C ALA A 307 -10.45 -5.88 -8.76
N ALA A 308 -10.39 -5.98 -7.44
CA ALA A 308 -9.64 -6.94 -6.63
C ALA A 308 -10.47 -7.29 -5.38
N PRO A 309 -10.14 -8.38 -4.65
CA PRO A 309 -10.88 -8.77 -3.45
C PRO A 309 -11.06 -7.60 -2.46
N GLY A 310 -12.32 -7.22 -2.21
CA GLY A 310 -12.63 -6.12 -1.28
C GLY A 310 -12.38 -4.71 -1.81
N ARG A 311 -12.10 -4.54 -3.10
CA ARG A 311 -11.92 -3.23 -3.77
C ARG A 311 -12.95 -3.05 -4.89
N PRO A 312 -14.20 -2.69 -4.54
CA PRO A 312 -15.30 -2.60 -5.49
C PRO A 312 -15.30 -1.30 -6.27
N ASN A 313 -15.31 -1.39 -7.60
CA ASN A 313 -15.82 -0.33 -8.46
C ASN A 313 -17.33 -0.18 -8.23
N LEU A 314 -17.84 1.03 -8.41
CA LEU A 314 -19.27 1.34 -8.40
C LEU A 314 -19.73 1.73 -9.80
N PHE A 315 -20.82 1.12 -10.26
CA PHE A 315 -21.50 1.53 -11.48
C PHE A 315 -22.99 1.75 -11.20
N ALA A 316 -23.49 2.96 -11.48
CA ALA A 316 -24.88 3.34 -11.28
C ALA A 316 -25.51 3.87 -12.57
N THR A 317 -26.75 3.49 -12.84
CA THR A 317 -27.51 4.03 -13.98
C THR A 317 -28.94 4.41 -13.58
N THR A 318 -29.57 5.25 -14.39
CA THR A 318 -31.00 5.64 -14.29
C THR A 318 -31.98 4.52 -14.70
N GLY A 319 -31.48 3.33 -15.04
CA GLY A 319 -32.26 2.23 -15.63
C GLY A 319 -32.27 2.18 -17.16
N ALA A 320 -31.94 3.26 -17.86
CA ALA A 320 -31.72 3.26 -19.31
C ALA A 320 -30.30 2.81 -19.70
N ALA A 321 -30.06 2.57 -20.99
CA ALA A 321 -28.72 2.45 -21.56
C ALA A 321 -27.98 3.79 -21.46
N PRO A 322 -26.83 3.88 -20.76
CA PRO A 322 -26.14 5.15 -20.58
C PRO A 322 -25.45 5.55 -21.88
N ARG A 323 -25.88 6.66 -22.48
CA ARG A 323 -25.20 7.29 -23.62
C ARG A 323 -23.99 8.09 -23.16
N VAL A 324 -24.05 8.68 -21.97
CA VAL A 324 -22.96 9.43 -21.34
C VAL A 324 -22.69 8.85 -19.96
N VAL A 325 -21.42 8.64 -19.62
CA VAL A 325 -20.98 8.19 -18.30
C VAL A 325 -20.06 9.24 -17.68
N LEU A 326 -20.38 9.67 -16.45
CA LEU A 326 -19.47 10.46 -15.62
C LEU A 326 -18.60 9.49 -14.83
N CYS A 327 -17.29 9.69 -14.86
CA CYS A 327 -16.32 8.80 -14.24
C CYS A 327 -15.30 9.58 -13.43
N THR A 328 -14.87 9.03 -12.30
CA THR A 328 -13.69 9.48 -11.53
C THR A 328 -13.35 8.38 -10.51
N HIS A 329 -12.33 8.54 -9.69
CA HIS A 329 -11.87 7.51 -8.77
C HIS A 329 -12.36 7.73 -7.33
N LEU A 330 -12.28 6.67 -6.53
CA LEU A 330 -12.72 6.63 -5.13
C LEU A 330 -11.57 6.81 -4.16
N ASP A 331 -10.37 6.39 -4.57
CA ASP A 331 -9.19 6.38 -3.73
C ASP A 331 -8.50 7.75 -3.67
N THR A 332 -7.63 7.88 -2.67
CA THR A 332 -6.83 9.06 -2.38
C THR A 332 -5.43 8.63 -1.92
N VAL A 333 -4.43 9.50 -2.06
CA VAL A 333 -3.10 9.26 -1.47
C VAL A 333 -3.08 9.41 0.06
N PRO A 334 -2.16 8.73 0.78
CA PRO A 334 -1.96 8.97 2.20
C PRO A 334 -1.40 10.38 2.50
N PRO A 335 -1.55 10.89 3.74
CA PRO A 335 -2.39 10.36 4.81
C PRO A 335 -3.86 10.76 4.63
N PHE A 336 -4.75 10.17 5.44
CA PHE A 336 -6.12 10.67 5.59
C PHE A 336 -6.12 12.04 6.26
N ILE A 337 -6.85 12.99 5.66
CA ILE A 337 -7.05 14.35 6.19
C ILE A 337 -8.54 14.64 6.07
N GLY A 338 -9.22 14.78 7.21
CA GLY A 338 -10.67 15.05 7.26
C GLY A 338 -11.04 16.43 6.69
N SER A 339 -12.32 16.62 6.46
CA SER A 339 -12.85 17.83 5.84
C SER A 339 -12.79 19.04 6.78
N HIS A 340 -12.36 20.17 6.24
CA HIS A 340 -12.43 21.47 6.91
C HIS A 340 -13.05 22.50 5.97
N ASP A 341 -13.80 23.44 6.52
CA ASP A 341 -14.51 24.47 5.77
C ASP A 341 -14.22 25.81 6.44
N ASP A 342 -13.56 26.70 5.71
CA ASP A 342 -13.17 28.04 6.18
C ASP A 342 -14.10 29.14 5.65
N GLY A 343 -15.22 28.77 5.03
CA GLY A 343 -16.17 29.68 4.39
C GLY A 343 -15.99 29.77 2.87
N GLU A 344 -14.75 29.89 2.38
CA GLU A 344 -14.43 30.07 0.96
C GLU A 344 -13.96 28.77 0.29
N PHE A 345 -13.21 27.96 1.03
CA PHE A 345 -12.62 26.70 0.60
C PHE A 345 -13.19 25.52 1.39
N ILE A 346 -13.13 24.35 0.75
CA ILE A 346 -13.24 23.05 1.42
C ILE A 346 -11.85 22.42 1.33
N ALA A 347 -11.24 22.15 2.48
CA ALA A 347 -9.97 21.47 2.60
C ALA A 347 -10.15 20.02 3.07
N GLY A 348 -9.19 19.17 2.75
CA GLY A 348 -9.16 17.76 3.13
C GLY A 348 -8.62 16.89 2.00
N ARG A 349 -8.20 15.66 2.34
CA ARG A 349 -7.65 14.73 1.35
C ARG A 349 -8.75 14.28 0.40
N GLY A 350 -8.55 14.53 -0.90
CA GLY A 350 -9.55 14.32 -1.94
C GLY A 350 -10.48 15.51 -2.17
N ALA A 351 -10.25 16.68 -1.56
CA ALA A 351 -11.01 17.88 -1.89
C ALA A 351 -10.88 18.25 -3.38
N CYS A 352 -9.68 18.11 -3.94
CA CYS A 352 -9.43 18.24 -5.38
C CYS A 352 -9.43 16.88 -6.07
N ASP A 353 -8.78 15.88 -5.46
CA ASP A 353 -8.37 14.65 -6.13
C ASP A 353 -8.80 13.39 -5.35
N SER A 354 -10.04 12.90 -5.51
CA SER A 354 -11.05 13.39 -6.46
C SER A 354 -12.47 13.43 -5.88
N LYS A 355 -12.61 13.46 -4.56
CA LYS A 355 -13.93 13.43 -3.89
C LYS A 355 -14.77 14.69 -4.06
N GLY A 356 -14.14 15.86 -4.21
CA GLY A 356 -14.86 17.05 -4.67
C GLY A 356 -15.46 16.84 -6.06
N ILE A 357 -14.70 16.21 -6.95
CA ILE A 357 -15.14 15.89 -8.32
C ILE A 357 -16.28 14.85 -8.30
N LEU A 358 -16.18 13.80 -7.47
CA LEU A 358 -17.27 12.85 -7.22
C LEU A 358 -18.57 13.58 -6.86
N ALA A 359 -18.51 14.49 -5.88
CA ALA A 359 -19.67 15.27 -5.47
C ALA A 359 -20.23 16.12 -6.63
N ALA A 360 -19.36 16.80 -7.38
CA ALA A 360 -19.78 17.62 -8.52
C ALA A 360 -20.49 16.80 -9.61
N GLN A 361 -19.96 15.62 -9.93
CA GLN A 361 -20.56 14.71 -10.91
C GLN A 361 -21.93 14.18 -10.45
N ILE A 362 -22.09 13.81 -9.17
CA ILE A 362 -23.38 13.35 -8.62
C ILE A 362 -24.43 14.47 -8.68
N VAL A 363 -24.07 15.69 -8.28
CA VAL A 363 -25.01 16.83 -8.32
C VAL A 363 -25.37 17.21 -9.75
N ALA A 364 -24.41 17.19 -10.68
CA ALA A 364 -24.67 17.43 -12.10
C ALA A 364 -25.61 16.36 -12.70
N ALA A 365 -25.39 15.10 -12.33
CA ALA A 365 -26.24 13.99 -12.75
C ALA A 365 -27.69 14.14 -12.28
N GLU A 366 -27.91 14.57 -11.04
CA GLU A 366 -29.25 14.83 -10.52
C GLU A 366 -29.95 16.00 -11.22
N ARG A 367 -29.21 17.08 -11.53
CA ARG A 367 -29.76 18.21 -12.32
C ARG A 367 -30.19 17.75 -13.71
N LEU A 368 -29.34 17.00 -14.40
CA LEU A 368 -29.66 16.43 -15.72
C LEU A 368 -30.87 15.50 -15.66
N ARG A 369 -30.98 14.68 -14.61
CA ARG A 369 -32.11 13.77 -14.41
C ARG A 369 -33.41 14.53 -14.14
N ALA A 370 -33.36 15.60 -13.35
CA ALA A 370 -34.50 16.48 -13.11
C ALA A 370 -35.01 17.16 -14.40
N ASP A 371 -34.10 17.44 -15.34
CA ASP A 371 -34.43 17.94 -16.68
C ASP A 371 -34.91 16.84 -17.65
N GLY A 372 -35.07 15.59 -17.18
CA GLY A 372 -35.57 14.47 -17.96
C GLY A 372 -34.50 13.71 -18.75
N PHE A 373 -33.21 13.97 -18.52
CA PHE A 373 -32.15 13.21 -19.19
C PHE A 373 -31.96 11.82 -18.55
N ALA A 374 -32.42 10.78 -19.24
CA ALA A 374 -32.38 9.42 -18.73
C ALA A 374 -31.15 8.61 -19.18
N GLU A 375 -30.43 8.96 -20.24
CA GLU A 375 -29.33 8.12 -20.78
C GLU A 375 -27.98 8.39 -20.08
N LEU A 376 -27.96 8.39 -18.75
CA LEU A 376 -26.80 8.74 -17.91
C LEU A 376 -26.32 7.56 -17.04
N GLY A 377 -25.00 7.42 -16.91
CA GLY A 377 -24.36 6.52 -15.95
C GLY A 377 -23.31 7.24 -15.09
N LEU A 378 -23.04 6.68 -13.91
CA LEU A 378 -21.96 7.07 -13.01
C LEU A 378 -21.07 5.87 -12.80
N LEU A 379 -19.77 6.01 -13.08
CA LEU A 379 -18.77 4.96 -12.93
C LEU A 379 -17.67 5.45 -12.00
N TYR A 380 -17.55 4.87 -10.81
CA TYR A 380 -16.50 5.24 -9.86
C TYR A 380 -15.56 4.07 -9.63
N VAL A 381 -14.28 4.32 -9.85
CA VAL A 381 -13.26 3.27 -9.93
C VAL A 381 -12.29 3.34 -8.76
N VAL A 382 -11.65 2.22 -8.45
CA VAL A 382 -10.62 2.12 -7.40
C VAL A 382 -9.22 2.12 -8.02
N ASP A 383 -8.20 2.42 -7.21
CA ASP A 383 -6.78 2.25 -7.53
C ASP A 383 -6.19 3.18 -8.60
N GLU A 384 -6.78 4.35 -8.85
CA GLU A 384 -6.24 5.28 -9.85
C GLU A 384 -4.82 5.70 -9.49
N GLU A 385 -4.61 6.08 -8.22
CA GLU A 385 -3.39 6.69 -7.69
C GLU A 385 -2.14 5.79 -7.80
N MET A 386 -2.37 4.48 -7.95
CA MET A 386 -1.32 3.46 -7.94
C MET A 386 -1.14 2.80 -9.31
N GLY A 387 -2.22 2.27 -9.90
CA GLY A 387 -2.12 1.31 -11.00
C GLY A 387 -3.32 1.20 -11.93
N SER A 388 -4.38 1.98 -11.71
CA SER A 388 -5.59 2.00 -12.54
C SER A 388 -6.31 0.65 -12.62
N LEU A 389 -6.22 -0.18 -11.58
CA LEU A 389 -6.86 -1.51 -11.56
C LEU A 389 -8.38 -1.40 -11.80
N GLY A 390 -9.03 -0.43 -11.15
CA GLY A 390 -10.46 -0.19 -11.28
C GLY A 390 -10.87 0.16 -12.69
N ALA A 391 -10.20 1.10 -13.35
CA ALA A 391 -10.50 1.47 -14.74
C ALA A 391 -10.30 0.30 -15.72
N ARG A 392 -9.23 -0.50 -15.55
CA ARG A 392 -9.00 -1.69 -16.37
C ARG A 392 -10.12 -2.73 -16.23
N ALA A 393 -10.54 -2.99 -15.00
CA ALA A 393 -11.67 -3.88 -14.73
C ALA A 393 -12.98 -3.32 -15.29
N ALA A 394 -13.25 -2.02 -15.11
CA ALA A 394 -14.43 -1.36 -15.64
C ALA A 394 -14.47 -1.38 -17.17
N ASN A 395 -13.33 -1.33 -17.86
CA ASN A 395 -13.28 -1.40 -19.31
C ASN A 395 -13.69 -2.77 -19.89
N ALA A 396 -13.71 -3.82 -19.06
CA ALA A 396 -14.25 -5.13 -19.42
C ALA A 396 -15.77 -5.26 -19.14
N HIS A 397 -16.40 -4.23 -18.57
CA HIS A 397 -17.81 -4.27 -18.20
C HIS A 397 -18.71 -4.45 -19.44
N PRO A 398 -19.74 -5.33 -19.40
CA PRO A 398 -20.57 -5.64 -20.57
C PRO A 398 -21.23 -4.42 -21.22
N ARG A 399 -21.58 -3.42 -20.40
CA ARG A 399 -22.26 -2.20 -20.85
C ARG A 399 -21.32 -1.09 -21.32
N ALA A 400 -20.00 -1.26 -21.21
CA ALA A 400 -19.05 -0.22 -21.62
C ALA A 400 -19.28 0.22 -23.08
N ARG A 401 -19.51 -0.75 -23.97
CA ARG A 401 -19.73 -0.54 -25.41
C ARG A 401 -21.09 0.05 -25.76
N GLU A 402 -22.00 0.18 -24.80
CA GLU A 402 -23.28 0.90 -24.98
C GLU A 402 -23.07 2.42 -24.91
N CYS A 403 -21.97 2.87 -24.30
CA CYS A 403 -21.70 4.28 -24.05
C CYS A 403 -21.07 4.97 -25.26
N ARG A 404 -21.46 6.23 -25.51
CA ARG A 404 -20.90 7.07 -26.58
C ARG A 404 -19.82 8.01 -26.07
N TYR A 405 -19.92 8.44 -24.81
CA TYR A 405 -19.01 9.42 -24.21
C TYR A 405 -18.73 9.08 -22.75
N VAL A 406 -17.46 9.09 -22.37
CA VAL A 406 -17.02 9.03 -20.97
C VAL A 406 -16.37 10.35 -20.60
N ILE A 407 -16.86 10.97 -19.53
CA ILE A 407 -16.29 12.20 -18.97
C ILE A 407 -15.54 11.80 -17.70
N VAL A 408 -14.22 11.71 -17.80
CA VAL A 408 -13.34 11.42 -16.67
C VAL A 408 -13.08 12.72 -15.90
N GLY A 409 -13.23 12.65 -14.59
CA GLY A 409 -13.05 13.75 -13.67
C GLY A 409 -11.67 13.72 -13.04
N GLU A 410 -10.90 14.78 -13.28
CA GLU A 410 -9.56 15.02 -12.75
C GLU A 410 -9.42 16.53 -12.46
N PRO A 411 -8.49 16.97 -11.60
CA PRO A 411 -8.33 18.38 -11.25
C PRO A 411 -7.70 19.17 -12.42
N THR A 412 -8.56 19.66 -13.32
CA THR A 412 -8.19 20.43 -14.51
C THR A 412 -8.49 21.93 -14.40
N GLU A 413 -8.73 22.41 -13.19
CA GLU A 413 -9.15 23.80 -12.91
C GLU A 413 -10.39 24.19 -13.71
N ASN A 414 -11.34 23.27 -13.87
CA ASN A 414 -12.55 23.42 -14.68
C ASN A 414 -12.29 23.68 -16.18
N LYS A 415 -11.10 23.36 -16.69
CA LYS A 415 -10.78 23.43 -18.13
C LYS A 415 -10.94 22.06 -18.75
N LEU A 416 -11.52 21.99 -19.94
CA LEU A 416 -11.65 20.74 -20.68
C LEU A 416 -10.27 20.35 -21.24
N ALA A 417 -9.67 19.30 -20.69
CA ALA A 417 -8.40 18.82 -21.17
C ALA A 417 -8.56 18.11 -22.53
N VAL A 418 -7.86 18.63 -23.54
CA VAL A 418 -7.82 18.08 -24.91
C VAL A 418 -6.60 17.18 -25.14
N GLY A 419 -5.76 17.03 -24.12
CA GLY A 419 -4.69 16.05 -24.12
C GLY A 419 -4.10 15.85 -22.73
N CYS A 420 -3.62 14.63 -22.48
CA CYS A 420 -2.87 14.28 -21.29
C CYS A 420 -1.54 13.61 -21.67
N LYS A 421 -0.46 13.93 -20.95
CA LYS A 421 0.84 13.28 -21.15
C LYS A 421 0.78 11.82 -20.71
N GLY A 422 1.62 11.00 -21.32
CA GLY A 422 1.83 9.61 -20.93
C GLY A 422 2.73 9.50 -19.71
N SER A 423 2.93 8.27 -19.25
CA SER A 423 3.74 7.93 -18.08
C SER A 423 4.58 6.70 -18.38
N LEU A 424 5.86 6.73 -18.02
CA LEU A 424 6.76 5.57 -17.98
C LEU A 424 7.47 5.54 -16.63
N ARG A 425 7.27 4.48 -15.85
CA ARG A 425 8.01 4.22 -14.61
C ARG A 425 9.05 3.13 -14.85
N ALA A 426 10.29 3.36 -14.41
CA ALA A 426 11.39 2.41 -14.56
C ALA A 426 12.30 2.43 -13.32
N THR A 427 12.94 1.33 -13.00
CA THR A 427 13.98 1.23 -11.97
C THR A 427 15.31 0.90 -12.63
N LEU A 428 16.35 1.67 -12.31
CA LEU A 428 17.73 1.35 -12.67
C LEU A 428 18.39 0.61 -11.51
N ARG A 429 19.12 -0.47 -11.79
CA ARG A 429 19.91 -1.22 -10.81
C ARG A 429 21.36 -1.32 -11.28
N CYS A 430 22.27 -0.76 -10.49
CA CYS A 430 23.69 -0.84 -10.76
C CYS A 430 24.34 -1.81 -9.76
N SER A 431 25.27 -2.62 -10.28
CA SER A 431 26.04 -3.60 -9.51
C SER A 431 27.50 -3.18 -9.48
N GLY A 432 28.14 -3.42 -8.34
CA GLY A 432 29.53 -3.10 -8.08
C GLY A 432 30.20 -4.19 -7.26
N THR A 433 31.51 -4.05 -7.05
CA THR A 433 32.27 -4.96 -6.20
C THR A 433 32.55 -4.30 -4.86
N GLY A 434 32.06 -4.90 -3.78
CA GLY A 434 32.30 -4.39 -2.43
C GLY A 434 33.79 -4.39 -2.07
N GLY A 435 34.20 -3.44 -1.25
CA GLY A 435 35.60 -3.30 -0.80
C GLY A 435 35.72 -2.26 0.30
N HIS A 436 36.82 -2.28 1.05
CA HIS A 436 37.06 -1.21 2.03
C HIS A 436 37.42 0.07 1.29
N SER A 437 36.77 1.19 1.61
CA SER A 437 36.98 2.48 0.93
C SER A 437 38.40 3.07 1.04
N ALA A 438 39.26 2.50 1.90
CA ALA A 438 40.66 2.88 2.02
C ALA A 438 41.51 2.35 0.85
N TYR A 439 40.98 1.39 0.10
CA TYR A 439 41.61 0.76 -1.06
C TYR A 439 40.60 0.77 -2.23
N PRO A 440 40.23 1.96 -2.74
CA PRO A 440 39.20 2.10 -3.76
C PRO A 440 39.52 1.31 -5.05
N GLU A 441 40.80 1.04 -5.32
CA GLU A 441 41.26 0.25 -6.46
C GLU A 441 40.87 -1.25 -6.38
N ARG A 442 40.41 -1.74 -5.22
CA ARG A 442 40.07 -3.16 -5.00
C ARG A 442 38.58 -3.48 -5.18
N GLY A 443 37.76 -2.49 -5.51
CA GLY A 443 36.34 -2.68 -5.76
C GLY A 443 35.80 -1.61 -6.72
N THR A 444 34.50 -1.69 -6.99
CA THR A 444 33.81 -0.74 -7.86
C THR A 444 32.52 -0.32 -7.17
N SER A 445 32.32 0.99 -6.99
CA SER A 445 31.12 1.52 -6.35
C SER A 445 29.95 1.52 -7.32
N ALA A 446 28.91 0.76 -7.00
CA ALA A 446 27.63 0.79 -7.72
C ALA A 446 26.96 2.17 -7.66
N ILE A 447 27.17 2.91 -6.58
CA ILE A 447 26.65 4.29 -6.44
C ILE A 447 27.31 5.20 -7.47
N ASP A 448 28.64 5.11 -7.66
CA ASP A 448 29.34 5.97 -8.63
C ASP A 448 28.90 5.66 -10.06
N GLY A 449 28.74 4.36 -10.38
CA GLY A 449 28.17 3.92 -11.65
C GLY A 449 26.77 4.49 -11.90
N LEU A 450 25.89 4.39 -10.89
CA LEU A 450 24.54 4.96 -10.96
C LEU A 450 24.56 6.48 -11.13
N LEU A 451 25.41 7.20 -10.39
CA LEU A 451 25.50 8.67 -10.47
C LEU A 451 25.95 9.14 -11.85
N HIS A 452 26.86 8.42 -12.52
CA HIS A 452 27.24 8.73 -13.90
C HIS A 452 26.07 8.57 -14.85
N ILE A 453 25.33 7.45 -14.78
CA ILE A 453 24.14 7.23 -15.62
C ILE A 453 23.10 8.32 -15.38
N LEU A 454 22.80 8.64 -14.12
CA LEU A 454 21.82 9.69 -13.78
C LEU A 454 22.28 11.08 -14.25
N THR A 455 23.58 11.35 -14.27
CA THR A 455 24.14 12.59 -14.81
C THR A 455 23.91 12.68 -16.31
N ASP A 456 24.17 11.59 -17.04
CA ASP A 456 23.93 11.51 -18.48
C ASP A 456 22.44 11.66 -18.82
N LEU A 457 21.55 11.01 -18.06
CA LEU A 457 20.11 11.15 -18.22
C LEU A 457 19.60 12.57 -17.97
N ARG A 458 20.22 13.31 -17.04
CA ARG A 458 19.90 14.72 -16.77
C ARG A 458 20.43 15.67 -17.85
N ALA A 459 21.54 15.31 -18.49
CA ALA A 459 22.12 16.08 -19.58
C ALA A 459 21.45 15.78 -20.94
N ALA A 460 20.74 14.66 -21.05
CA ALA A 460 20.06 14.26 -22.27
C ALA A 460 18.90 15.19 -22.63
N THR A 461 18.78 15.45 -23.94
CA THR A 461 17.61 16.12 -24.50
C THR A 461 16.54 15.09 -24.81
N TRP A 462 15.42 15.14 -24.10
CA TRP A 462 14.29 14.24 -24.30
C TRP A 462 13.35 14.74 -25.41
N PRO A 463 12.53 13.85 -26.02
CA PRO A 463 11.62 14.22 -27.10
C PRO A 463 10.65 15.34 -26.74
N VAL A 464 10.36 16.21 -27.71
CA VAL A 464 9.40 17.31 -27.62
C VAL A 464 8.34 17.13 -28.69
N ASP A 465 7.09 17.42 -28.34
CA ASP A 465 5.95 17.44 -29.24
C ASP A 465 5.30 18.83 -29.22
N ASP A 466 4.82 19.30 -30.37
CA ASP A 466 4.26 20.66 -30.51
C ASP A 466 2.97 20.87 -29.68
N PHE A 467 2.24 19.79 -29.39
CA PHE A 467 0.97 19.84 -28.66
C PHE A 467 1.14 19.55 -27.17
N PHE A 468 1.93 18.54 -26.82
CA PHE A 468 2.17 18.15 -25.42
C PHE A 468 3.36 18.87 -24.77
N GLY A 469 4.22 19.52 -25.56
CA GLY A 469 5.47 20.11 -25.08
C GLY A 469 6.56 19.06 -24.86
N ALA A 470 7.44 19.28 -23.89
CA ALA A 470 8.60 18.41 -23.65
C ALA A 470 8.27 17.17 -22.80
N THR A 471 8.92 16.05 -23.11
CA THR A 471 9.06 14.92 -22.19
C THR A 471 9.83 15.39 -20.96
N THR A 472 9.32 15.11 -19.78
CA THR A 472 10.03 15.38 -18.52
C THR A 472 10.35 14.08 -17.82
N PHE A 473 11.37 14.11 -16.97
CA PHE A 473 11.84 12.96 -16.22
C PHE A 473 12.17 13.40 -14.79
N ASN A 474 11.79 12.57 -13.82
CA ASN A 474 12.07 12.75 -12.41
C ASN A 474 12.77 11.53 -11.82
N ILE A 475 13.83 11.77 -11.04
CA ILE A 475 14.45 10.75 -10.19
C ILE A 475 13.69 10.78 -8.85
N GLY A 476 12.72 9.89 -8.69
CA GLY A 476 11.84 9.89 -7.52
C GLY A 476 12.50 9.28 -6.28
N ILE A 477 13.31 8.24 -6.46
CA ILE A 477 13.99 7.53 -5.38
C ILE A 477 15.42 7.22 -5.83
N ILE A 478 16.39 7.36 -4.92
CA ILE A 478 17.77 6.93 -5.11
C ILE A 478 18.30 6.30 -3.81
N GLY A 479 19.02 5.19 -3.91
CA GLY A 479 19.62 4.54 -2.75
C GLY A 479 20.68 3.51 -3.11
N GLY A 480 21.58 3.22 -2.18
CA GLY A 480 22.64 2.23 -2.36
C GLY A 480 23.64 2.26 -1.22
N GLY A 481 24.47 1.23 -1.14
CA GLY A 481 25.51 1.09 -0.11
C GLY A 481 24.97 0.75 1.28
N THR A 482 25.90 0.50 2.20
CA THR A 482 25.57 0.08 3.58
C THR A 482 26.24 0.94 4.64
N ARG A 483 27.49 1.35 4.42
CA ARG A 483 28.31 2.17 5.35
C ARG A 483 29.28 3.04 4.57
N THR A 484 29.74 4.13 5.16
CA THR A 484 30.66 5.10 4.52
C THR A 484 32.06 4.55 4.24
N ASN A 485 32.48 3.50 4.96
CA ASN A 485 33.79 2.88 4.79
C ASN A 485 33.78 1.64 3.88
N VAL A 486 32.67 1.35 3.21
CA VAL A 486 32.49 0.20 2.30
C VAL A 486 32.04 0.71 0.93
N LEU A 487 32.75 0.33 -0.13
CA LEU A 487 32.31 0.56 -1.50
C LEU A 487 30.99 -0.16 -1.74
N ALA A 488 29.99 0.55 -2.25
CA ALA A 488 28.66 -0.01 -2.44
C ALA A 488 28.66 -1.10 -3.52
N SER A 489 28.26 -2.32 -3.19
CA SER A 489 28.08 -3.40 -4.17
C SER A 489 26.77 -3.29 -4.96
N GLU A 490 25.81 -2.51 -4.47
CA GLU A 490 24.51 -2.32 -5.10
C GLU A 490 24.02 -0.88 -4.93
N ALA A 491 23.35 -0.38 -5.97
CA ALA A 491 22.63 0.88 -5.96
C ALA A 491 21.43 0.83 -6.91
N LYS A 492 20.38 1.60 -6.61
CA LYS A 492 19.20 1.71 -7.46
C LYS A 492 18.64 3.12 -7.51
N ALA A 493 17.93 3.43 -8.59
CA ALA A 493 17.12 4.63 -8.72
C ALA A 493 15.77 4.34 -9.40
N ASP A 494 14.69 4.92 -8.87
CA ASP A 494 13.36 4.83 -9.46
C ASP A 494 13.05 6.11 -10.22
N LEU A 495 12.68 5.92 -11.48
CA LEU A 495 12.56 6.92 -12.53
C LEU A 495 11.11 7.07 -12.96
N HIS A 496 10.65 8.31 -13.16
CA HIS A 496 9.32 8.59 -13.71
C HIS A 496 9.39 9.60 -14.84
N PHE A 497 9.02 9.16 -16.05
CA PHE A 497 8.94 9.99 -17.25
C PHE A 497 7.48 10.39 -17.52
N ARG A 498 7.28 11.66 -17.90
CA ARG A 498 6.03 12.14 -18.50
C ARG A 498 6.20 12.21 -20.00
N LEU A 499 5.60 11.24 -20.70
CA LEU A 499 5.80 11.00 -22.13
C LEU A 499 4.97 11.96 -22.97
N VAL A 500 5.53 12.40 -24.10
CA VAL A 500 4.82 13.20 -25.12
C VAL A 500 4.80 12.54 -26.50
N THR A 501 5.59 11.47 -26.67
CA THR A 501 5.69 10.65 -27.87
C THR A 501 5.36 9.19 -27.55
N ASP A 502 5.49 8.32 -28.55
CA ASP A 502 5.51 6.87 -28.32
C ASP A 502 6.60 6.50 -27.29
N VAL A 503 6.27 5.55 -26.41
CA VAL A 503 7.15 5.09 -25.33
C VAL A 503 8.45 4.51 -25.86
N ASP A 504 8.43 3.90 -27.04
CA ASP A 504 9.60 3.25 -27.61
C ASP A 504 10.70 4.27 -27.89
N VAL A 505 10.37 5.51 -28.28
CA VAL A 505 11.37 6.57 -28.50
C VAL A 505 12.16 6.86 -27.21
N VAL A 506 11.46 6.99 -26.09
CA VAL A 506 12.07 7.27 -24.78
C VAL A 506 12.79 6.04 -24.24
N ARG A 507 12.26 4.84 -24.46
CA ARG A 507 12.91 3.57 -24.07
C ARG A 507 14.23 3.36 -24.79
N HIS A 508 14.26 3.48 -26.12
CA HIS A 508 15.50 3.31 -26.88
C HIS A 508 16.54 4.34 -26.41
N GLN A 509 16.15 5.60 -26.20
CA GLN A 509 17.09 6.61 -25.70
C GLN A 509 17.57 6.32 -24.26
N LEU A 510 16.69 5.83 -23.39
CA LEU A 510 17.06 5.40 -22.04
C LEU A 510 18.02 4.22 -22.07
N GLU A 511 17.74 3.22 -22.91
CA GLU A 511 18.58 2.04 -23.12
C GLU A 511 19.93 2.40 -23.73
N ASP A 512 19.97 3.33 -24.69
CA ASP A 512 21.22 3.82 -25.29
C ASP A 512 22.09 4.57 -24.26
N ILE A 513 21.46 5.40 -23.41
CA ILE A 513 22.18 6.11 -22.35
C ILE A 513 22.66 5.12 -21.29
N VAL A 514 21.81 4.23 -20.80
CA VAL A 514 22.19 3.26 -19.75
C VAL A 514 23.22 2.28 -20.27
N ALA A 515 23.07 1.81 -21.51
CA ALA A 515 23.88 0.79 -22.16
C ALA A 515 24.02 -0.46 -21.27
N ASP A 516 25.24 -0.96 -21.08
CA ASP A 516 25.58 -2.11 -20.23
C ASP A 516 25.90 -1.71 -18.77
N ARG A 517 25.70 -0.44 -18.39
CA ARG A 517 26.12 0.08 -17.07
C ARG A 517 25.16 -0.22 -15.93
N ALA A 518 23.90 -0.54 -16.24
CA ALA A 518 22.87 -0.91 -15.26
C ALA A 518 21.77 -1.76 -15.89
N GLU A 519 21.05 -2.52 -15.08
CA GLU A 519 19.82 -3.18 -15.47
C GLU A 519 18.64 -2.20 -15.41
N ILE A 520 17.74 -2.26 -16.39
CA ILE A 520 16.51 -1.48 -16.44
C ILE A 520 15.32 -2.38 -16.20
N GLU A 521 14.54 -2.08 -15.17
CA GLU A 521 13.28 -2.75 -14.85
C GLU A 521 12.11 -1.80 -15.16
N TYR A 522 11.32 -2.09 -16.19
CA TYR A 522 10.15 -1.28 -16.54
C TYR A 522 8.93 -1.68 -15.70
N LEU A 523 8.40 -0.73 -14.92
CA LEU A 523 7.32 -0.97 -13.97
C LEU A 523 5.93 -0.75 -14.57
N SER A 524 5.73 0.39 -15.26
CA SER A 524 4.44 0.71 -15.89
C SER A 524 4.59 1.67 -17.05
N VAL A 525 3.67 1.57 -18.01
CA VAL A 525 3.61 2.43 -19.20
C VAL A 525 2.17 2.79 -19.55
N THR A 526 1.95 4.07 -19.81
CA THR A 526 0.73 4.61 -20.37
C THR A 526 1.09 5.63 -21.46
N PRO A 527 0.58 5.50 -22.70
CA PRO A 527 0.91 6.43 -23.78
C PRO A 527 0.26 7.82 -23.56
N PRO A 528 0.82 8.89 -24.15
CA PRO A 528 0.14 10.18 -24.22
C PRO A 528 -1.14 10.07 -25.06
N MET A 529 -2.17 10.84 -24.69
CA MET A 529 -3.47 10.77 -25.36
C MET A 529 -3.97 12.14 -25.77
N ARG A 530 -4.46 12.22 -27.01
CA ARG A 530 -5.31 13.32 -27.49
C ARG A 530 -6.75 12.99 -27.15
N LEU A 531 -7.41 13.92 -26.47
CA LEU A 531 -8.75 13.74 -25.92
C LEU A 531 -9.78 14.53 -26.74
N THR A 532 -11.06 14.23 -26.53
CA THR A 532 -12.14 14.88 -27.27
C THR A 532 -12.34 16.31 -26.77
N GLY A 533 -12.24 17.29 -27.67
CA GLY A 533 -12.53 18.69 -27.38
C GLY A 533 -13.98 19.08 -27.66
N MET A 534 -14.41 20.17 -27.03
CA MET A 534 -15.73 20.77 -27.21
C MET A 534 -15.59 22.28 -27.44
N PRO A 535 -16.07 22.84 -28.57
CA PRO A 535 -16.14 24.28 -28.76
C PRO A 535 -16.95 24.96 -27.65
N GLY A 536 -16.55 26.16 -27.24
CA GLY A 536 -17.21 26.92 -26.16
C GLY A 536 -16.65 26.64 -24.75
N PHE A 537 -15.90 25.56 -24.57
CA PHE A 537 -15.19 25.28 -23.32
C PHE A 537 -13.77 25.85 -23.37
N GLN A 538 -13.28 26.36 -22.24
CA GLN A 538 -11.85 26.64 -22.09
C GLN A 538 -11.10 25.32 -22.12
N GLN A 539 -10.07 25.21 -22.97
CA GLN A 539 -9.33 23.98 -23.20
C GLN A 539 -7.89 24.07 -22.67
N CYS A 540 -7.35 22.94 -22.23
CA CYS A 540 -5.96 22.82 -21.77
C CYS A 540 -5.32 21.49 -22.19
N VAL A 541 -4.00 21.40 -22.04
CA VAL A 541 -3.25 20.14 -22.11
C VAL A 541 -2.65 19.90 -20.73
N VAL A 542 -2.89 18.73 -20.15
CA VAL A 542 -2.43 18.41 -18.80
C VAL A 542 -1.14 17.60 -18.82
N GLY A 543 -0.28 17.86 -17.82
CA GLY A 543 1.02 17.21 -17.68
C GLY A 543 0.99 15.83 -17.01
N PHE A 544 -0.15 15.42 -16.49
CA PHE A 544 -0.35 14.15 -15.79
C PHE A 544 -1.06 13.12 -16.69
N THR A 545 -1.10 11.89 -16.20
CA THR A 545 -1.77 10.73 -16.80
C THR A 545 -2.92 10.34 -15.87
N THR A 546 -4.00 9.79 -16.42
CA THR A 546 -5.22 9.41 -15.69
C THR A 546 -5.78 8.09 -16.27
N ASP A 547 -6.76 7.51 -15.59
CA ASP A 547 -7.56 6.35 -16.00
C ASP A 547 -8.19 6.42 -17.40
N VAL A 548 -8.27 7.60 -18.02
CA VAL A 548 -8.80 7.78 -19.37
C VAL A 548 -8.16 6.84 -20.41
N ALA A 549 -6.89 6.49 -20.22
CA ALA A 549 -6.14 5.56 -21.08
C ALA A 549 -6.62 4.11 -20.99
N HIS A 550 -7.32 3.77 -19.92
CA HIS A 550 -7.80 2.43 -19.66
C HIS A 550 -9.29 2.27 -19.93
N LEU A 551 -10.02 3.34 -20.29
CA LEU A 551 -11.48 3.34 -20.46
C LEU A 551 -11.95 3.40 -21.94
N GLY A 552 -11.11 2.95 -22.88
CA GLY A 552 -11.38 3.08 -24.32
C GLY A 552 -12.64 2.38 -24.86
N HIS A 553 -13.25 1.44 -24.12
CA HIS A 553 -14.52 0.83 -24.52
C HIS A 553 -15.75 1.66 -24.13
N TRP A 554 -15.60 2.70 -23.30
CA TRP A 554 -16.70 3.55 -22.81
C TRP A 554 -17.04 4.73 -23.74
N GLY A 555 -16.55 4.70 -24.97
CA GLY A 555 -16.83 5.72 -25.98
C GLY A 555 -15.73 6.79 -26.09
N ALA A 556 -16.09 7.95 -26.63
CA ALA A 556 -15.15 9.04 -26.83
C ALA A 556 -14.78 9.68 -25.48
N PRO A 557 -13.48 9.75 -25.13
CA PRO A 557 -13.05 10.24 -23.83
C PRO A 557 -13.00 11.77 -23.76
N LEU A 558 -13.51 12.31 -22.66
CA LEU A 558 -13.38 13.71 -22.23
C LEU A 558 -12.76 13.75 -20.83
N LEU A 559 -12.07 14.83 -20.51
CA LEU A 559 -11.38 15.01 -19.23
C LEU A 559 -11.64 16.41 -18.69
N LEU A 560 -12.36 16.50 -17.58
CA LEU A 560 -12.79 17.77 -16.99
C LEU A 560 -13.08 17.55 -15.51
N GLY A 561 -12.58 18.43 -14.64
CA GLY A 561 -13.02 18.49 -13.25
C GLY A 561 -12.56 19.78 -12.55
N PRO A 562 -13.24 20.14 -11.45
CA PRO A 562 -12.83 21.26 -10.62
C PRO A 562 -11.60 20.87 -9.78
N GLY A 563 -10.85 21.86 -9.30
CA GLY A 563 -9.66 21.66 -8.49
C GLY A 563 -8.38 21.69 -9.32
N SER A 564 -7.25 21.88 -8.64
CA SER A 564 -5.94 22.02 -9.29
C SER A 564 -5.00 20.89 -8.89
N MET A 565 -4.34 20.29 -9.88
CA MET A 565 -3.27 19.31 -9.65
C MET A 565 -2.10 19.89 -8.82
N LEU A 566 -1.99 21.23 -8.73
CA LEU A 566 -0.98 21.89 -7.91
C LEU A 566 -1.28 21.80 -6.40
N GLU A 567 -2.54 21.62 -6.03
CA GLU A 567 -3.00 21.46 -4.64
C GLU A 567 -3.14 19.98 -4.26
N ALA A 568 -3.34 19.10 -5.26
CA ALA A 568 -3.44 17.65 -5.09
C ALA A 568 -2.18 17.06 -4.43
N HIS A 569 -2.37 16.01 -3.62
CA HIS A 569 -1.32 15.27 -2.90
C HIS A 569 -0.52 16.08 -1.88
N THR A 570 -0.91 17.33 -1.60
CA THR A 570 -0.27 18.17 -0.56
C THR A 570 -0.93 17.97 0.81
N ALA A 571 -0.29 18.49 1.87
CA ALA A 571 -0.87 18.52 3.22
C ALA A 571 -1.99 19.56 3.39
N HIS A 572 -2.19 20.44 2.39
CA HIS A 572 -3.14 21.54 2.43
C HIS A 572 -4.15 21.47 1.29
N GLU A 573 -4.36 20.28 0.72
CA GLU A 573 -5.28 20.05 -0.38
C GLU A 573 -6.66 20.67 -0.08
N ARG A 574 -7.11 21.53 -1.00
CA ARG A 574 -8.34 22.30 -0.85
C ARG A 574 -8.88 22.74 -2.20
N ILE A 575 -10.19 22.96 -2.25
CA ILE A 575 -10.90 23.44 -3.42
C ILE A 575 -11.79 24.63 -3.07
N ALA A 576 -11.84 25.64 -3.93
CA ALA A 576 -12.73 26.78 -3.74
C ALA A 576 -14.18 26.34 -3.96
N LYS A 577 -15.10 26.75 -3.07
CA LYS A 577 -16.53 26.38 -3.18
C LYS A 577 -17.15 26.89 -4.49
N ALA A 578 -16.75 28.09 -4.92
CA ALA A 578 -17.20 28.67 -6.19
C ALA A 578 -16.72 27.84 -7.39
N GLU A 579 -15.50 27.32 -7.34
CA GLU A 579 -14.95 26.47 -8.40
C GLU A 579 -15.66 25.11 -8.42
N LEU A 580 -15.90 24.50 -7.26
CA LEU A 580 -16.64 23.26 -7.14
C LEU A 580 -18.08 23.39 -7.69
N ALA A 581 -18.76 24.48 -7.36
CA ALA A 581 -20.09 24.79 -7.91
C ALA A 581 -20.05 25.03 -9.43
N GLY A 582 -19.05 25.77 -9.92
CA GLY A 582 -18.84 25.97 -11.36
C GLY A 582 -18.58 24.65 -12.11
N GLY A 583 -17.90 23.69 -11.48
CA GLY A 583 -17.69 22.34 -12.04
C GLY A 583 -19.00 21.58 -12.27
N VAL A 584 -19.97 21.72 -11.36
CA VAL A 584 -21.33 21.16 -11.54
C VAL A 584 -21.98 21.73 -12.79
N ASP A 585 -21.94 23.05 -12.96
CA ASP A 585 -22.56 23.74 -14.10
C ASP A 585 -21.91 23.30 -15.42
N LEU A 586 -20.57 23.18 -15.45
CA LEU A 586 -19.82 22.74 -16.61
C LEU A 586 -20.10 21.28 -16.98
N TYR A 587 -20.26 20.37 -16.02
CA TYR A 587 -20.67 19.00 -16.33
C TYR A 587 -22.05 18.96 -16.98
N VAL A 588 -23.02 19.73 -16.46
CA VAL A 588 -24.36 19.81 -17.04
C VAL A 588 -24.31 20.37 -18.47
N GLU A 589 -23.57 21.46 -18.68
CA GLU A 589 -23.39 22.09 -19.99
C GLU A 589 -22.71 21.16 -20.99
N LEU A 590 -21.67 20.44 -20.56
CA LEU A 590 -20.92 19.52 -21.41
C LEU A 590 -21.79 18.35 -21.86
N VAL A 591 -22.54 17.75 -20.94
CA VAL A 591 -23.47 16.66 -21.27
C VAL A 591 -24.53 17.15 -22.27
N ARG A 592 -25.14 18.32 -22.04
CA ARG A 592 -26.12 18.91 -22.98
C ARG A 592 -25.51 19.15 -24.36
N SER A 593 -24.29 19.67 -24.42
CA SER A 593 -23.58 19.96 -25.68
C SER A 593 -23.26 18.68 -26.47
N LEU A 594 -22.84 17.62 -25.78
CA LEU A 594 -22.58 16.30 -26.37
C LEU A 594 -23.86 15.70 -26.98
N ILE A 595 -24.99 15.85 -26.30
CA ILE A 595 -26.29 15.34 -26.76
C ILE A 595 -26.80 16.13 -27.96
N ALA A 596 -26.61 17.45 -27.97
CA ALA A 596 -26.98 18.31 -29.09
C ALA A 596 -26.10 18.12 -30.34
N GLY A 597 -25.01 17.34 -30.25
CA GLY A 597 -24.17 16.95 -31.39
C GLY A 597 -23.03 17.91 -31.74
N HIS A 598 -22.67 18.84 -30.84
CA HIS A 598 -21.66 19.88 -31.10
C HIS A 598 -20.20 19.42 -30.94
N VAL A 599 -19.87 18.17 -31.27
CA VAL A 599 -18.53 17.59 -31.00
C VAL A 599 -17.52 17.95 -32.08
N SER A 600 -16.36 18.48 -31.68
CA SER A 600 -15.20 18.59 -32.57
C SER A 600 -14.44 17.27 -32.59
N THR A 601 -14.63 16.46 -33.64
CA THR A 601 -13.89 15.19 -33.78
C THR A 601 -12.49 15.45 -34.31
N ALA A 602 -11.50 15.41 -33.42
CA ALA A 602 -10.09 15.28 -33.78
C ALA A 602 -9.46 14.11 -33.00
N ALA A 603 -10.03 12.90 -33.06
CA ALA A 603 -9.38 11.70 -32.56
C ALA A 603 -9.84 10.43 -33.29
N ASN A 604 -8.87 9.60 -33.67
CA ASN A 604 -8.94 8.25 -34.25
C ASN A 604 -9.18 8.07 -35.76
N ALA A 605 -8.15 8.40 -36.54
CA ALA A 605 -7.79 7.65 -37.75
C ALA A 605 -6.29 7.32 -37.69
N ARG A 606 -5.92 6.29 -36.92
CA ARG A 606 -4.71 5.43 -37.01
C ARG A 606 -4.37 4.86 -35.62
N THR A 607 -4.78 3.62 -35.36
CA THR A 607 -4.08 2.59 -34.56
C THR A 607 -5.06 1.46 -34.23
N GLY A 608 -5.48 0.74 -35.27
CA GLY A 608 -6.05 -0.60 -35.08
C GLY A 608 -4.94 -1.61 -34.84
N LYS A 609 -4.35 -1.64 -33.65
CA LYS A 609 -3.56 -2.78 -33.14
C LYS A 609 -3.62 -2.74 -31.61
N LEU A 610 -4.42 -3.64 -31.04
CA LEU A 610 -4.35 -3.95 -29.60
C LEU A 610 -2.95 -4.51 -29.27
N PRO A 611 -2.37 -4.19 -28.11
CA PRO A 611 -1.17 -4.86 -27.64
C PRO A 611 -1.49 -6.33 -27.32
N MET A 612 -0.70 -7.25 -27.88
CA MET A 612 -0.75 -8.69 -27.61
C MET A 612 -0.29 -8.98 -26.16
N PRO A 613 -0.85 -10.00 -25.49
CA PRO A 613 -0.36 -10.43 -24.18
C PRO A 613 1.03 -11.09 -24.30
N PHE A 614 1.90 -10.76 -23.33
CA PHE A 614 3.26 -11.28 -23.18
C PHE A 614 3.29 -12.81 -23.08
N THR A 615 3.97 -13.49 -24.01
CA THR A 615 4.45 -14.87 -23.84
C THR A 615 5.86 -14.86 -23.27
N ARG A 616 6.08 -15.52 -22.13
CA ARG A 616 7.40 -15.84 -21.58
C ARG A 616 8.21 -16.65 -22.60
N GLY A 617 9.33 -16.11 -23.06
CA GLY A 617 10.33 -16.86 -23.83
C GLY A 617 11.11 -17.78 -22.90
N GLY A 618 10.98 -19.09 -23.10
CA GLY A 618 11.88 -20.09 -22.53
C GLY A 618 13.20 -20.09 -23.28
N THR A 619 14.29 -20.13 -22.53
CA THR A 619 15.65 -20.34 -23.03
C THR A 619 15.87 -21.82 -23.39
N ALA A 620 16.48 -22.05 -24.55
CA ALA A 620 17.31 -23.21 -24.82
C ALA A 620 18.73 -22.94 -24.31
#